data_AF-A0A7C1Q7P9-F1
#
_entry.id   AF-A0A7C1Q7P9-F1
#
_cell.length_a   1.000
_cell.length_b   1.000
_cell.length_c   1.000
_cell.angle_alpha   90.00
_cell.angle_beta   90.00
_cell.angle_gamma   90.00
#
_symmetry.space_group_name_H-M   'P 1'
#
loop_
_entity.id
_entity.type
_entity.pdbx_description
1 polymer ?
#
loop_
_entity_poly.entity_id
_entity_poly.type
_entity_poly.pdbx_seq_one_letter_code
_entity_poly.pdbx_strand_id
1 'polypeptide(L)'
;MQELTVITITAASIGLFHTLLGPDHYLPFIVMAQARKWSLVRTTCITVLCGIGHVLSSVLLGAIGIALGISIKSLEVVESFRGGLAAWLLIAFGIGYLVWGLFRARRNRPHKHWHAHKDMS
;
A
#
# COMPACT_ATOMS: atom_id res chain seq x y z
N MET A 1 30.40 2.55 15.82
CA MET A 1 29.34 3.52 16.17
C MET A 1 28.70 4.11 14.91
N GLN A 2 29.48 4.65 13.97
CA GLN A 2 28.95 5.30 12.76
C GLN A 2 28.11 4.36 11.86
N GLU A 3 28.58 3.14 11.60
CA GLU A 3 27.82 2.15 10.79
C GLU A 3 26.46 1.78 11.38
N LEU A 4 26.40 1.50 12.69
CA LEU A 4 25.15 1.15 13.39
C LEU A 4 24.13 2.29 13.30
N THR A 5 24.60 3.52 13.49
CA THR A 5 23.77 4.72 13.34
C THR A 5 23.25 4.87 11.92
N VAL A 6 24.10 4.67 10.89
CA VAL A 6 23.70 4.76 9.49
C VAL A 6 22.64 3.71 9.14
N ILE A 7 22.86 2.42 9.47
CA ILE A 7 21.88 1.37 9.15
C ILE A 7 20.57 1.54 9.92
N THR A 8 20.62 2.06 11.15
CA THR A 8 19.41 2.28 11.96
C THR A 8 18.59 3.44 11.38
N ILE A 9 19.23 4.55 11.02
CA ILE A 9 18.55 5.71 10.44
C ILE A 9 17.97 5.36 9.07
N THR A 10 18.73 4.66 8.22
CA THR A 10 18.23 4.27 6.89
C THR A 10 17.08 3.28 7.01
N ALA A 11 17.19 2.24 7.86
CA ALA A 11 16.10 1.29 8.09
C ALA A 11 14.83 1.98 8.64
N ALA A 12 14.98 2.89 9.61
CA ALA A 12 13.85 3.65 10.16
C ALA A 12 13.21 4.56 9.11
N SER A 13 14.04 5.23 8.29
CA SER A 13 13.55 6.12 7.23
C SER A 13 12.79 5.35 6.16
N ILE A 14 13.39 4.27 5.64
CA ILE A 14 12.75 3.41 4.63
C ILE A 14 11.46 2.83 5.20
N GLY A 15 11.49 2.33 6.44
CA GLY A 15 10.33 1.87 7.21
C GLY A 15 9.15 2.85 7.21
N LEU A 16 9.46 4.08 7.60
CA LEU A 16 8.48 5.16 7.70
C LEU A 16 7.93 5.55 6.33
N PHE A 17 8.82 5.83 5.37
CA PHE A 17 8.40 6.30 4.05
C PHE A 17 7.67 5.22 3.25
N HIS A 18 8.06 3.95 3.33
CA HIS A 18 7.32 2.89 2.64
C HIS A 18 5.91 2.74 3.20
N THR A 19 5.72 2.92 4.52
CA THR A 19 4.39 2.80 5.13
C THR A 19 3.54 4.02 4.83
N LEU A 20 4.15 5.20 4.81
CA LEU A 20 3.44 6.45 4.53
C LEU A 20 3.05 6.57 3.05
N LEU A 21 3.96 6.22 2.15
CA LEU A 21 3.78 6.35 0.70
C LEU A 21 3.11 5.12 0.08
N GLY A 22 3.24 3.95 0.70
CA GLY A 22 2.65 2.69 0.26
C GLY A 22 1.22 2.53 0.79
N PRO A 23 0.18 2.69 -0.05
CA PRO A 23 -1.20 2.49 0.39
C PRO A 23 -1.47 1.04 0.80
N ASP A 24 -0.66 0.09 0.36
CA ASP A 24 -0.82 -1.34 0.61
C ASP A 24 -0.69 -1.72 2.10
N HIS A 25 -0.04 -0.89 2.91
CA HIS A 25 0.17 -1.20 4.33
C HIS A 25 -0.86 -0.57 5.27
N TYR A 26 -1.48 0.57 4.92
CA TYR A 26 -2.48 1.22 5.78
C TYR A 26 -3.91 1.13 5.22
N LEU A 27 -4.08 1.14 3.90
CA LEU A 27 -5.40 1.18 3.27
C LEU A 27 -6.27 -0.03 3.66
N PRO A 28 -5.76 -1.28 3.70
CA PRO A 28 -6.56 -2.44 4.12
C PRO A 28 -7.15 -2.28 5.53
N PHE A 29 -6.39 -1.74 6.48
CA PHE A 29 -6.88 -1.53 7.85
C PHE A 29 -7.92 -0.43 7.91
N ILE A 30 -7.75 0.66 7.16
CA ILE A 30 -8.74 1.74 7.09
C ILE A 30 -10.06 1.23 6.51
N VAL A 31 -10.02 0.53 5.37
CA VAL A 31 -11.25 0.03 4.74
C VAL A 31 -11.95 -1.02 5.59
N MET A 32 -11.20 -1.90 6.28
CA MET A 32 -11.77 -2.86 7.23
C MET A 32 -12.39 -2.18 8.45
N ALA A 33 -11.69 -1.18 9.02
CA ALA A 33 -12.20 -0.41 10.15
C ALA A 33 -13.50 0.31 9.80
N GLN A 34 -13.58 0.90 8.60
CA GLN A 34 -14.78 1.56 8.10
C GLN A 34 -15.93 0.56 7.89
N ALA A 35 -15.66 -0.58 7.23
CA ALA A 35 -16.68 -1.59 6.96
C ALA A 35 -17.24 -2.23 8.24
N ARG A 36 -16.40 -2.40 9.27
CA ARG A 36 -16.77 -3.03 10.55
C ARG A 36 -17.08 -2.04 11.67
N LYS A 37 -17.09 -0.73 11.38
CA LYS A 37 -17.30 0.37 12.34
C LYS A 37 -16.43 0.22 13.59
N TRP A 38 -15.14 -0.10 13.40
CA TRP A 38 -14.21 -0.25 14.53
C TRP A 38 -13.90 1.10 15.18
N SER A 39 -13.74 1.11 16.51
CA SER A 39 -13.18 2.26 17.20
C SER A 39 -11.71 2.46 16.82
N LEU A 40 -11.22 3.70 16.98
CA LEU A 40 -9.83 4.04 16.66
C LEU A 40 -8.85 3.18 17.48
N VAL A 41 -9.14 2.98 18.78
CA VAL A 41 -8.35 2.11 19.67
C VAL A 41 -8.24 0.68 19.14
N ARG A 42 -9.37 0.08 18.72
CA ARG A 42 -9.39 -1.28 18.17
C ARG A 42 -8.57 -1.37 16.87
N THR A 43 -8.75 -0.38 16.00
CA THR A 43 -8.02 -0.32 14.72
C THR A 43 -6.52 -0.22 14.94
N THR A 44 -6.08 0.68 15.82
CA THR A 44 -4.66 0.84 16.16
C THR A 44 -4.09 -0.44 16.78
N CYS A 45 -4.79 -1.05 17.75
CA CYS A 45 -4.33 -2.29 18.39
C CYS A 45 -4.16 -3.44 17.38
N ILE A 46 -5.16 -3.67 16.53
CA ILE A 46 -5.09 -4.71 15.49
C ILE A 46 -3.95 -4.42 14.50
N THR A 47 -3.81 -3.17 14.08
CA THR A 47 -2.76 -2.75 13.12
C THR A 47 -1.37 -2.98 13.71
N VAL A 48 -1.14 -2.61 14.99
CA VAL A 48 0.12 -2.84 15.69
C VAL A 48 0.42 -4.33 15.83
N LEU A 49 -0.55 -5.14 16.28
CA LEU A 49 -0.37 -6.59 16.40
C LEU A 49 -0.03 -7.24 15.05
N CYS A 50 -0.71 -6.82 13.99
CA CYS A 50 -0.43 -7.30 12.63
C CYS A 50 0.96 -6.86 12.15
N GLY A 51 1.35 -5.61 12.40
CA GLY A 51 2.69 -5.09 12.08
C GLY A 51 3.80 -5.88 12.79
N ILE A 52 3.63 -6.17 14.09
CA ILE A 52 4.57 -7.02 14.83
C ILE A 52 4.66 -8.41 14.21
N GLY A 53 3.52 -9.05 13.93
CA GLY A 53 3.48 -10.37 13.29
C GLY A 53 4.11 -10.37 11.88
N HIS A 54 3.92 -9.30 11.12
CA HIS A 54 4.48 -9.13 9.79
C HIS A 54 6.01 -8.98 9.83
N VAL A 55 6.55 -8.16 10.73
CA VAL A 55 8.01 -7.98 10.87
C VAL A 55 8.66 -9.24 11.43
N LEU A 56 8.08 -9.84 12.48
CA LEU A 56 8.63 -11.07 13.09
C LEU A 56 8.61 -12.24 12.12
N SER A 57 7.56 -12.40 11.31
CA SER A 57 7.51 -13.47 10.31
C SER A 57 8.58 -13.27 9.22
N SER A 58 8.85 -12.03 8.81
CA SER A 58 9.93 -11.72 7.86
C SER A 58 11.31 -12.04 8.43
N VAL A 59 11.57 -11.68 9.69
CA VAL A 59 12.82 -12.00 10.39
C VAL A 59 12.98 -13.52 10.55
N LEU A 60 11.91 -14.22 10.92
CA LEU A 60 11.92 -15.67 11.09
C LEU A 60 12.22 -16.39 9.76
N LEU A 61 11.56 -16.00 8.67
CA LEU A 61 11.83 -16.55 7.33
C LEU A 61 13.27 -16.26 6.90
N GLY A 62 13.79 -15.07 7.17
CA GLY A 62 15.19 -14.73 6.92
C GLY A 62 16.16 -15.61 7.70
N ALA A 63 15.90 -15.84 8.99
CA ALA A 63 16.70 -16.72 9.84
C ALA A 63 16.68 -18.18 9.35
N ILE A 64 15.50 -18.69 8.95
CA ILE A 64 15.35 -20.02 8.36
C ILE A 64 16.14 -20.11 7.04
N GLY A 65 16.04 -19.10 6.18
CA GLY A 65 16.78 -19.05 4.91
C GLY A 65 18.31 -19.12 5.10
N ILE A 66 18.82 -18.40 6.10
CA ILE A 66 20.24 -18.46 6.50
C ILE A 66 20.59 -19.86 7.03
N ALA A 67 19.76 -20.43 7.92
CA ALA A 67 19.99 -21.74 8.51
C ALA A 67 19.99 -22.89 7.48
N LEU A 68 19.16 -22.78 6.44
CA LEU A 68 19.11 -23.74 5.33
C LEU A 68 20.25 -23.55 4.31
N GLY A 69 21.14 -22.58 4.51
CA GLY A 69 22.25 -22.29 3.60
C GLY A 69 21.77 -21.83 2.22
N ILE A 70 20.53 -21.36 2.09
CA ILE A 70 20.00 -20.81 0.84
C ILE A 70 20.79 -19.55 0.55
N SER A 71 21.68 -19.63 -0.45
CA SER A 71 22.47 -18.48 -0.85
C SER A 71 21.52 -17.37 -1.34
N ILE A 72 21.64 -16.17 -0.77
CA ILE A 72 20.84 -14.99 -1.10
C ILE A 72 20.75 -14.76 -2.63
N LYS A 73 21.78 -15.20 -3.36
CA LYS A 73 21.89 -15.10 -4.81
C LYS A 73 20.84 -15.90 -5.61
N SER A 74 20.35 -17.04 -5.10
CA SER A 74 19.29 -17.80 -5.79
C SER A 74 17.91 -17.20 -5.55
N LEU A 75 17.70 -16.60 -4.37
CA LEU A 75 16.49 -15.84 -4.04
C LEU A 75 16.40 -14.56 -4.87
N GLU A 76 17.52 -13.89 -5.14
CA GLU A 76 17.56 -12.66 -5.94
C GLU A 76 16.98 -12.83 -7.35
N VAL A 77 17.21 -13.97 -8.01
CA VAL A 77 16.68 -14.23 -9.36
C VAL A 77 15.14 -14.38 -9.33
N VAL A 78 14.63 -15.10 -8.33
CA VAL A 78 13.17 -15.31 -8.15
C VAL A 78 12.49 -14.01 -7.73
N GLU A 79 13.11 -13.27 -6.82
CA GLU A 79 12.64 -11.96 -6.35
C GLU A 79 12.67 -10.91 -7.46
N SER A 80 13.71 -10.88 -8.29
CA SER A 80 13.82 -9.97 -9.44
C SER A 80 12.73 -10.24 -10.48
N PHE A 81 12.47 -11.52 -10.79
CA PHE A 81 11.39 -11.90 -11.71
C PHE A 81 10.01 -11.51 -11.15
N ARG A 82 9.75 -11.80 -9.87
CA ARG A 82 8.51 -11.44 -9.16
C ARG A 82 8.32 -9.92 -9.13
N GLY A 83 9.37 -9.18 -8.77
CA GLY A 83 9.37 -7.72 -8.71
C GLY A 83 9.13 -7.08 -10.08
N GLY A 84 9.79 -7.60 -11.12
CA GLY A 84 9.57 -7.15 -12.50
C GLY A 84 8.13 -7.37 -12.95
N LEU A 85 7.58 -8.55 -12.72
CA LEU A 85 6.19 -8.85 -13.08
C LEU A 85 5.20 -7.96 -12.33
N ALA A 86 5.39 -7.78 -11.01
CA ALA A 86 4.54 -6.91 -10.19
C ALA A 86 4.57 -5.44 -10.67
N ALA A 87 5.75 -4.93 -10.99
CA ALA A 87 5.92 -3.58 -11.52
C ALA A 87 5.18 -3.40 -12.85
N TRP A 88 5.32 -4.35 -13.79
CA TRP A 88 4.62 -4.31 -15.07
C TRP A 88 3.10 -4.36 -14.91
N LEU A 89 2.59 -5.21 -14.01
CA LEU A 89 1.15 -5.29 -13.72
C LEU A 89 0.62 -3.99 -13.11
N LEU A 90 1.35 -3.38 -12.17
CA LEU A 90 0.96 -2.09 -11.56
C LEU A 90 0.96 -0.96 -12.59
N ILE A 91 1.97 -0.89 -13.46
CA ILE A 91 2.03 0.09 -14.55
C ILE A 91 0.84 -0.08 -15.50
N ALA A 92 0.59 -1.31 -15.96
CA ALA A 92 -0.50 -1.61 -16.87
C ALA A 92 -1.87 -1.27 -16.25
N PHE A 93 -2.08 -1.63 -14.98
CA PHE A 93 -3.29 -1.31 -14.24
C PHE A 93 -3.47 0.21 -14.07
N GLY A 94 -2.42 0.92 -13.66
CA GLY A 94 -2.45 2.37 -13.48
C GLY A 94 -2.79 3.12 -14.77
N ILE A 95 -2.18 2.72 -15.90
CA ILE A 95 -2.49 3.29 -17.22
C ILE A 95 -3.94 2.98 -17.62
N GLY A 96 -4.38 1.73 -17.46
CA GLY A 96 -5.77 1.34 -17.76
C GLY A 96 -6.79 2.14 -16.96
N TYR A 97 -6.54 2.33 -15.66
CA TYR A 97 -7.41 3.11 -14.78
C TYR A 97 -7.40 4.61 -15.15
N LEU A 98 -6.24 5.17 -15.48
CA LEU A 98 -6.11 6.56 -15.93
C LEU A 98 -6.93 6.79 -17.21
N VAL A 99 -6.79 5.92 -18.19
CA VAL A 99 -7.54 5.99 -19.46
C VAL A 99 -9.04 5.89 -19.20
N TRP A 100 -9.47 4.91 -18.40
CA TRP A 100 -10.88 4.77 -18.00
C TRP A 100 -11.41 6.03 -17.27
N GLY A 101 -10.63 6.60 -16.36
CA GLY A 101 -10.96 7.82 -15.63
C GLY A 101 -11.13 9.02 -16.57
N LEU A 102 -10.24 9.19 -17.54
CA LEU A 102 -10.35 10.25 -18.56
C LEU A 102 -11.58 10.07 -19.44
N PHE A 103 -11.88 8.85 -19.88
CA PHE A 103 -13.10 8.56 -20.64
C PHE A 103 -14.37 8.84 -19.82
N ARG A 104 -14.38 8.46 -18.53
CA ARG A 104 -15.50 8.72 -17.62
C ARG A 104 -15.70 10.22 -17.40
N ALA A 105 -14.63 10.97 -17.16
CA ALA A 105 -14.66 12.42 -16.96
C ALA A 105 -15.20 13.16 -18.19
N ARG A 106 -14.81 12.73 -19.41
CA ARG A 106 -15.34 13.29 -20.66
C ARG A 106 -16.83 13.00 -20.89
N ARG A 107 -17.34 11.87 -20.41
CA ARG A 107 -18.77 11.50 -20.53
C ARG A 107 -19.66 12.15 -19.47
N ASN A 108 -19.11 12.63 -18.36
CA ASN A 108 -19.87 13.29 -17.31
C ASN A 108 -20.19 14.74 -17.71
N ARG A 109 -21.19 14.92 -18.58
CA ARG A 109 -21.76 16.24 -18.90
C ARG A 109 -22.51 16.74 -17.65
N PRO A 110 -22.28 17.97 -17.16
CA PRO A 110 -23.11 18.52 -16.10
C PRO A 110 -24.55 18.66 -16.64
N HIS A 111 -25.49 17.96 -16.02
CA HIS A 111 -26.90 18.18 -16.27
C HIS A 111 -27.24 19.61 -15.83
N LYS A 112 -27.48 20.51 -16.80
CA LYS A 112 -28.07 21.82 -16.52
C LYS A 112 -29.52 21.59 -16.11
N HIS A 113 -29.82 21.64 -14.83
CA HIS A 113 -31.20 21.76 -14.37
C HIS A 113 -31.69 23.19 -14.66
N TRP A 114 -32.75 23.30 -15.45
CA TRP A 114 -33.46 24.56 -15.68
C TRP A 114 -34.30 24.87 -14.44
N HIS A 115 -33.87 25.84 -13.63
CA HIS A 115 -34.69 26.36 -12.53
C HIS A 115 -35.64 27.42 -13.11
N ALA A 116 -36.88 27.01 -13.40
CA ALA A 116 -37.96 27.95 -13.65
C ALA A 116 -38.40 28.57 -12.31
N HIS A 117 -37.95 29.79 -12.04
CA HIS A 117 -38.53 30.61 -10.97
C HIS A 117 -39.94 30.99 -11.41
N LYS A 118 -40.93 30.36 -10.79
CA LYS A 118 -42.33 30.79 -10.90
C LYS A 118 -42.49 31.97 -9.96
N ASP A 119 -42.37 33.16 -10.51
CA ASP A 119 -42.71 34.39 -9.80
C ASP A 119 -44.20 34.32 -9.43
N MET A 120 -44.47 34.30 -8.11
CA MET A 120 -45.82 34.52 -7.59
C MET A 120 -46.08 36.03 -7.60
N SER A 121 -47.05 36.45 -8.40
CA SER A 121 -47.77 37.73 -8.25
C SER A 121 -49.13 37.47 -7.64
#